data_AF-A0A7V1ZEM5-F1
#
_entry.id   AF-A0A7V1ZEM5-F1
#
_cell.length_a   1.000
_cell.length_b   1.000
_cell.length_c   1.000
_cell.angle_alpha   90.00
_cell.angle_beta   90.00
_cell.angle_gamma   90.00
#
_symmetry.space_group_name_H-M   'P 1'
#
loop_
_entity.id
_entity.type
_entity.pdbx_description
1 polymer ?
#
loop_
_entity_poly.entity_id
_entity_poly.type
_entity_poly.pdbx_seq_one_letter_code
_entity_poly.pdbx_strand_id
1 'polypeptide(L)'
;MNTRFLKACNNEKVDTIPVWFMRQAGRYLPQYRKIREKHSIVEIIKNPEICSYISILPVKELNVDACILFSDLTTPLIFMDVEFDIVENEGPILLKTIENYKDILNLKDFDERKIYFVGETISILKQISNVPIIGFIGGQFTFVSYLVEGRSTRNFIKTKFLMLNETKIWNYLMEKITENLFMFAKYQIENGVDALQIFDSWIYVLGSYEFEMYVLPYLENLISKLKLFKVPIIYFSLGDLAIKFIDRINADVFSIDWRVDISQLFKINKK
;
A
#
# COMPACT_ATOMS: atom_id res chain seq x y z
N MET A 1 13.94 -20.21 -6.60
CA MET A 1 13.45 -18.87 -6.27
C MET A 1 14.60 -17.88 -6.44
N ASN A 2 14.46 -16.87 -7.30
CA ASN A 2 15.44 -15.78 -7.44
C ASN A 2 15.32 -14.86 -6.23
N THR A 3 16.36 -14.74 -5.41
CA THR A 3 16.31 -13.98 -4.14
C THR A 3 16.99 -12.61 -4.20
N ARG A 4 17.37 -12.12 -5.39
CA ARG A 4 18.09 -10.84 -5.55
C ARG A 4 17.36 -9.67 -4.90
N PHE A 5 16.04 -9.60 -5.10
CA PHE A 5 15.22 -8.55 -4.50
C PHE A 5 15.31 -8.53 -2.97
N LEU A 6 15.09 -9.66 -2.30
CA LEU A 6 15.14 -9.75 -0.84
C LEU A 6 16.56 -9.46 -0.30
N LYS A 7 17.60 -9.96 -0.98
CA LYS A 7 18.98 -9.66 -0.64
C LYS A 7 19.27 -8.17 -0.70
N ALA A 8 18.84 -7.49 -1.77
CA ALA A 8 19.00 -6.05 -1.90
C ALA A 8 18.25 -5.27 -0.80
N CYS A 9 17.03 -5.69 -0.45
CA CYS A 9 16.29 -5.10 0.67
C CYS A 9 17.03 -5.24 2.01
N ASN A 10 17.80 -6.31 2.18
CA ASN A 10 18.61 -6.56 3.39
C ASN A 10 20.03 -6.00 3.31
N ASN A 11 20.35 -5.16 2.31
CA ASN A 11 21.71 -4.65 2.05
C ASN A 11 22.76 -5.76 1.84
N GLU A 12 22.35 -6.93 1.37
CA GLU A 12 23.26 -8.01 0.99
C GLU A 12 23.76 -7.83 -0.44
N LYS A 13 24.96 -8.36 -0.73
CA LYS A 13 25.54 -8.32 -2.08
C LYS A 13 24.71 -9.17 -3.05
N VAL A 14 24.41 -8.58 -4.21
CA VAL A 14 23.75 -9.23 -5.35
C VAL A 14 24.67 -9.25 -6.57
N ASP A 15 24.43 -10.19 -7.49
CA ASP A 15 25.14 -10.33 -8.76
C ASP A 15 24.68 -9.28 -9.80
N THR A 16 23.44 -8.83 -9.71
CA THR A 16 22.89 -7.69 -10.46
C THR A 16 21.82 -6.96 -9.64
N ILE A 17 21.60 -5.67 -9.95
CA ILE A 17 20.55 -4.87 -9.30
C ILE A 17 19.18 -5.47 -9.66
N PRO A 18 18.32 -5.83 -8.69
CA PRO A 18 16.99 -6.37 -8.96
C PRO A 18 16.04 -5.28 -9.47
N VAL A 19 15.14 -5.64 -10.39
CA VAL A 19 14.18 -4.72 -10.99
C VAL A 19 12.77 -5.30 -10.95
N TRP A 20 11.81 -4.46 -10.55
CA TRP A 20 10.37 -4.67 -10.72
C TRP A 20 9.71 -3.31 -10.94
N PHE A 21 8.47 -3.27 -11.43
CA PHE A 21 7.80 -2.00 -11.75
C PHE A 21 6.49 -1.86 -10.98
N MET A 22 6.25 -0.68 -10.39
CA MET A 22 4.92 -0.32 -9.92
C MET A 22 3.94 -0.34 -11.10
N ARG A 23 2.77 -0.95 -10.90
CA ARG A 23 1.77 -1.22 -11.96
C ARG A 23 2.29 -2.13 -13.09
N GLN A 24 3.25 -3.02 -12.79
CA GLN A 24 3.73 -4.03 -13.76
C GLN A 24 2.61 -4.93 -14.28
N ALA A 25 1.60 -5.25 -13.46
CA ALA A 25 0.38 -5.89 -13.94
C ALA A 25 -0.65 -4.82 -14.31
N GLY A 26 -0.75 -4.49 -15.60
CA GLY A 26 -1.56 -3.34 -16.01
C GLY A 26 -1.90 -3.28 -17.50
N ARG A 27 -2.53 -2.16 -17.88
CA ARG A 27 -3.18 -1.94 -19.18
C ARG A 27 -2.26 -2.10 -20.40
N TYR A 28 -0.94 -2.04 -20.25
CA TYR A 28 -0.02 -2.25 -21.37
C TYR A 28 -0.01 -3.72 -21.84
N LEU A 29 -0.35 -4.67 -20.95
CA LEU A 29 -0.44 -6.09 -21.27
C LEU A 29 -1.76 -6.44 -22.00
N PRO A 30 -1.72 -7.03 -23.20
CA PRO A 30 -2.92 -7.47 -23.91
C PRO A 30 -3.77 -8.48 -23.11
N GLN A 31 -3.13 -9.41 -22.39
CA GLN A 31 -3.79 -10.41 -21.56
C GLN A 31 -4.59 -9.77 -20.43
N TYR A 32 -4.04 -8.73 -19.79
CA TYR A 32 -4.72 -7.95 -18.76
C TYR A 32 -5.96 -7.23 -19.32
N ARG A 33 -5.84 -6.59 -20.49
CA ARG A 33 -6.96 -5.88 -21.12
C ARG A 33 -8.13 -6.83 -21.42
N LYS A 34 -7.86 -8.01 -21.99
CA LYS A 34 -8.87 -9.04 -22.26
C LYS A 34 -9.63 -9.50 -21.02
N ILE A 35 -8.97 -9.56 -19.86
CA ILE A 35 -9.63 -9.90 -18.60
C ILE A 35 -10.49 -8.73 -18.11
N ARG A 36 -9.98 -7.49 -18.20
CA ARG A 36 -10.69 -6.28 -17.77
C ARG A 36 -11.92 -5.94 -18.61
N GLU A 37 -11.99 -6.41 -19.86
CA GLU A 37 -13.21 -6.34 -20.69
C GLU A 37 -14.38 -7.13 -20.10
N LYS A 38 -14.10 -8.14 -19.27
CA LYS A 38 -15.10 -9.07 -18.72
C LYS A 38 -15.33 -8.93 -17.21
N HIS A 39 -14.38 -8.34 -16.50
CA HIS A 39 -14.38 -8.27 -15.04
C HIS A 39 -13.96 -6.89 -14.56
N SER A 40 -14.71 -6.33 -13.61
CA SER A 40 -14.33 -5.21 -12.76
C SER A 40 -13.06 -5.51 -11.94
N ILE A 41 -12.39 -4.47 -11.42
CA ILE A 41 -11.20 -4.68 -10.57
C ILE A 41 -11.58 -5.44 -9.30
N VAL A 42 -12.73 -5.12 -8.70
CA VAL A 42 -13.21 -5.80 -7.49
C VAL A 42 -13.49 -7.28 -7.76
N GLU A 43 -14.10 -7.62 -8.90
CA GLU A 43 -14.32 -9.04 -9.28
C GLU A 43 -13.01 -9.79 -9.50
N ILE A 44 -12.02 -9.14 -10.13
CA ILE A 44 -10.69 -9.73 -10.31
C ILE A 44 -10.05 -10.01 -8.95
N ILE A 45 -10.04 -9.01 -8.05
CA ILE A 45 -9.43 -9.14 -6.72
C ILE A 45 -10.09 -10.26 -5.91
N LYS A 46 -11.42 -10.41 -6.01
CA LYS A 46 -12.19 -11.45 -5.32
C LYS A 46 -12.07 -12.84 -5.96
N ASN A 47 -11.40 -12.96 -7.12
CA ASN A 47 -11.17 -14.25 -7.79
C ASN A 47 -9.67 -14.61 -7.73
N PRO A 48 -9.25 -15.50 -6.81
CA PRO A 48 -7.84 -15.83 -6.61
C PRO A 48 -7.11 -16.36 -7.84
N GLU A 49 -7.79 -17.13 -8.69
CA GLU A 49 -7.18 -17.68 -9.91
C GLU A 49 -6.87 -16.57 -10.92
N ILE A 50 -7.83 -15.68 -11.17
CA ILE A 50 -7.64 -14.54 -12.09
C ILE A 50 -6.61 -13.56 -11.50
N CYS A 51 -6.72 -13.27 -10.20
CA CYS A 51 -5.85 -12.34 -9.49
C CYS A 51 -4.38 -12.81 -9.50
N SER A 52 -4.13 -14.08 -9.18
CA SER A 52 -2.79 -14.68 -9.22
C SER A 52 -2.25 -14.76 -10.65
N TYR A 53 -3.08 -15.10 -11.64
CA TYR A 53 -2.70 -15.07 -13.05
C TYR A 53 -2.23 -13.67 -13.47
N ILE A 54 -3.01 -12.63 -13.18
CA ILE A 54 -2.63 -11.24 -13.52
C ILE A 54 -1.36 -10.82 -12.79
N SER A 55 -1.22 -11.16 -11.51
CA SER A 55 -0.06 -10.81 -10.69
C SER A 55 1.25 -11.39 -11.28
N ILE A 56 1.23 -12.64 -11.75
CA ILE A 56 2.43 -13.33 -12.24
C ILE A 56 2.78 -13.01 -13.71
N LEU A 57 1.84 -12.49 -14.50
CA LEU A 57 2.08 -12.14 -15.92
C LEU A 57 3.39 -11.35 -16.15
N PRO A 58 3.69 -10.27 -15.40
CA PRO A 58 4.87 -9.45 -15.67
C PRO A 58 6.18 -10.17 -15.33
N VAL A 59 6.15 -11.12 -14.38
CA VAL A 59 7.32 -11.96 -14.09
C VAL A 59 7.69 -12.79 -15.32
N LYS A 60 6.68 -13.31 -16.04
CA LYS A 60 6.89 -14.12 -17.25
C LYS A 60 7.26 -13.27 -18.48
N GLU A 61 6.61 -12.12 -18.64
CA GLU A 61 6.77 -11.27 -19.84
C GLU A 61 7.98 -10.34 -19.76
N LEU A 62 8.32 -9.84 -18.56
CA LEU A 62 9.39 -8.86 -18.36
C LEU A 62 10.60 -9.42 -17.61
N ASN A 63 10.52 -10.64 -17.08
CA ASN A 63 11.60 -11.27 -16.30
C ASN A 63 12.07 -10.40 -15.11
N VAL A 64 11.12 -9.76 -14.41
CA VAL A 64 11.37 -8.95 -13.21
C VAL A 64 11.74 -9.82 -12.00
N ASP A 65 12.45 -9.23 -11.02
CA ASP A 65 12.97 -9.92 -9.83
C ASP A 65 11.97 -10.00 -8.66
N ALA A 66 10.77 -9.45 -8.81
CA ALA A 66 9.70 -9.55 -7.82
C ALA A 66 8.29 -9.51 -8.44
N CYS A 67 7.35 -10.20 -7.79
CA CYS A 67 5.94 -10.25 -8.14
C CYS A 67 5.15 -9.42 -7.14
N ILE A 68 4.65 -8.24 -7.52
CA ILE A 68 3.70 -7.53 -6.66
C ILE A 68 2.29 -8.11 -6.83
N LEU A 69 1.60 -8.33 -5.70
CA LEU A 69 0.20 -8.76 -5.68
C LEU A 69 -0.65 -7.78 -6.50
N PHE A 70 -1.51 -8.29 -7.39
CA PHE A 70 -2.55 -7.48 -7.99
C PHE A 70 -3.65 -7.25 -6.95
N SER A 71 -3.84 -6.00 -6.53
CA SER A 71 -4.91 -5.60 -5.60
C SER A 71 -5.16 -4.10 -5.79
N ASP A 72 -6.04 -3.52 -4.97
CA ASP A 72 -6.21 -2.08 -4.85
C ASP A 72 -5.96 -1.62 -3.41
N LEU A 73 -5.56 -0.36 -3.23
CA LEU A 73 -5.39 0.25 -1.90
C LEU A 73 -6.71 0.29 -1.13
N THR A 74 -7.86 0.21 -1.82
CA THR A 74 -9.18 0.18 -1.22
C THR A 74 -9.67 -1.21 -0.83
N THR A 75 -8.92 -2.29 -1.06
CA THR A 75 -9.30 -3.64 -0.61
C THR A 75 -9.72 -3.70 0.87
N PRO A 76 -9.07 -2.97 1.82
CA PRO A 76 -9.54 -2.92 3.20
C PRO A 76 -10.97 -2.38 3.40
N LEU A 77 -11.47 -1.53 2.49
CA LEU A 77 -12.86 -1.03 2.55
C LEU A 77 -13.89 -2.17 2.51
N ILE A 78 -13.54 -3.32 1.91
CA ILE A 78 -14.40 -4.51 1.83
C ILE A 78 -14.72 -5.04 3.23
N PHE A 79 -13.71 -5.24 4.10
CA PHE A 79 -13.98 -5.75 5.44
C PHE A 79 -14.56 -4.68 6.37
N MET A 80 -14.25 -3.41 6.10
CA MET A 80 -14.75 -2.26 6.86
C MET A 80 -16.22 -1.91 6.58
N ASP A 81 -16.89 -2.63 5.67
CA ASP A 81 -18.26 -2.37 5.18
C ASP A 81 -18.44 -0.97 4.58
N VAL A 82 -17.43 -0.50 3.85
CA VAL A 82 -17.50 0.75 3.10
C VAL A 82 -17.76 0.43 1.62
N GLU A 83 -18.88 0.91 1.09
CA GLU A 83 -19.23 0.75 -0.31
C GLU A 83 -18.40 1.68 -1.20
N PHE A 84 -17.78 1.10 -2.23
CA PHE A 84 -17.00 1.81 -3.23
C PHE A 84 -17.12 1.14 -4.59
N ASP A 85 -16.87 1.92 -5.64
CA ASP A 85 -16.66 1.44 -7.00
C ASP A 85 -15.30 1.93 -7.50
N ILE A 86 -14.69 1.23 -8.47
CA ILE A 86 -13.46 1.67 -9.12
C ILE A 86 -13.78 2.06 -10.55
N VAL A 87 -14.02 3.35 -10.75
CA VAL A 87 -14.40 3.93 -12.04
C VAL A 87 -13.16 4.09 -12.91
N GLU A 88 -13.31 3.76 -14.19
CA GLU A 88 -12.20 3.85 -15.13
C GLU A 88 -11.71 5.30 -15.27
N ASN A 89 -10.39 5.50 -15.12
CA ASN A 89 -9.71 6.80 -15.18
C ASN A 89 -9.98 7.77 -14.02
N GLU A 90 -10.96 7.50 -13.16
CA GLU A 90 -11.20 8.25 -11.92
C GLU A 90 -10.62 7.56 -10.68
N GLY A 91 -10.55 6.22 -10.70
CA GLY A 91 -10.11 5.42 -9.55
C GLY A 91 -11.26 5.13 -8.58
N PRO A 92 -10.94 4.85 -7.31
CA PRO A 92 -11.96 4.51 -6.31
C PRO A 92 -12.87 5.70 -5.99
N ILE A 93 -14.18 5.45 -5.99
CA ILE A 93 -15.23 6.38 -5.57
C ILE A 93 -16.04 5.71 -4.47
N LEU A 94 -16.10 6.34 -3.30
CA LEU A 94 -16.90 5.89 -2.16
C LEU A 94 -18.27 6.56 -2.22
N LEU A 95 -19.31 5.79 -1.90
CA LEU A 95 -20.68 6.30 -1.85
C LEU A 95 -20.96 7.13 -0.59
N LYS A 96 -20.26 6.82 0.51
CA LYS A 96 -20.36 7.53 1.79
C LYS A 96 -18.97 7.89 2.30
N THR A 97 -18.85 9.12 2.77
CA THR A 97 -17.61 9.65 3.37
C THR A 97 -17.76 9.81 4.87
N ILE A 98 -16.62 9.88 5.57
CA ILE A 98 -16.56 10.21 6.99
C ILE A 98 -16.70 11.72 7.15
N GLU A 99 -17.73 12.13 7.89
CA GLU A 99 -17.97 13.54 8.21
C GLU A 99 -17.92 13.81 9.73
N ASN A 100 -18.17 12.78 10.54
CA ASN A 100 -18.23 12.91 11.99
C ASN A 100 -17.79 11.64 12.72
N TYR A 101 -17.72 11.72 14.05
CA TYR A 101 -17.30 10.61 14.92
C TYR A 101 -18.16 9.34 14.78
N LYS A 102 -19.47 9.48 14.53
CA LYS A 102 -20.40 8.34 14.38
C LYS A 102 -20.08 7.54 13.13
N ASP A 103 -19.63 8.19 12.05
CA ASP A 103 -19.23 7.50 10.82
C ASP A 103 -18.02 6.60 11.08
N ILE A 104 -17.08 7.06 11.90
CA ILE A 104 -15.89 6.28 12.30
C ILE A 104 -16.29 5.06 13.13
N LEU A 105 -17.24 5.21 14.05
CA LEU A 105 -17.76 4.09 14.86
C LEU A 105 -18.43 3.00 14.01
N ASN A 106 -18.98 3.36 12.85
CA ASN A 106 -19.64 2.40 11.96
C ASN A 106 -18.65 1.56 11.15
N LEU A 107 -17.40 2.03 10.99
CA LEU A 107 -16.36 1.27 10.30
C LEU A 107 -16.08 -0.03 11.04
N LYS A 108 -16.17 -1.15 10.33
CA LYS A 108 -15.84 -2.45 10.92
C LYS A 108 -14.35 -2.62 11.11
N ASP A 109 -14.01 -3.43 12.10
CA ASP A 109 -12.65 -3.89 12.31
C ASP A 109 -12.31 -5.00 11.31
N PHE A 110 -11.02 -5.31 11.21
CA PHE A 110 -10.51 -6.37 10.35
C PHE A 110 -11.26 -7.70 10.55
N ASP A 111 -11.67 -8.30 9.43
CA ASP A 111 -12.30 -9.63 9.39
C ASP A 111 -11.74 -10.42 8.21
N GLU A 112 -10.87 -11.37 8.49
CA GLU A 112 -10.22 -12.22 7.48
C GLU A 112 -11.24 -12.99 6.62
N ARG A 113 -12.42 -13.31 7.15
CA ARG A 113 -13.47 -14.04 6.41
C ARG A 113 -14.02 -13.23 5.25
N LYS A 114 -13.92 -11.90 5.30
CA LYS A 114 -14.34 -11.00 4.23
C LYS A 114 -13.26 -10.78 3.17
N ILE A 115 -12.01 -11.14 3.45
CA ILE A 115 -10.86 -10.97 2.56
C ILE A 115 -10.07 -12.26 2.31
N TYR A 116 -10.68 -13.42 2.54
CA TYR A 116 -10.07 -14.74 2.35
C TYR A 116 -9.39 -14.92 0.99
N PHE A 117 -9.97 -14.32 -0.06
CA PHE A 117 -9.45 -14.34 -1.42
C PHE A 117 -8.03 -13.74 -1.54
N VAL A 118 -7.63 -12.82 -0.65
CA VAL A 118 -6.27 -12.28 -0.61
C VAL A 118 -5.28 -13.37 -0.19
N GLY A 119 -5.59 -14.12 0.87
CA GLY A 119 -4.77 -15.23 1.34
C GLY A 119 -4.67 -16.36 0.31
N GLU A 120 -5.81 -16.72 -0.31
CA GLU A 120 -5.84 -17.71 -1.39
C GLU A 120 -5.00 -17.27 -2.60
N THR A 121 -5.06 -16.00 -3.00
CA THR A 121 -4.23 -15.46 -4.09
C THR A 121 -2.75 -15.58 -3.76
N ILE A 122 -2.35 -15.22 -2.55
CA ILE A 122 -0.95 -15.32 -2.10
C ILE A 122 -0.51 -16.79 -2.10
N SER A 123 -1.35 -17.71 -1.60
CA SER A 123 -1.06 -19.14 -1.58
C SER A 123 -0.84 -19.71 -3.00
N ILE A 124 -1.68 -19.35 -3.97
CA ILE A 124 -1.49 -19.73 -5.38
C ILE A 124 -0.17 -19.14 -5.90
N LEU A 125 0.11 -17.86 -5.63
CA LEU A 125 1.35 -17.21 -6.05
C LEU A 125 2.59 -17.89 -5.47
N LYS A 126 2.58 -18.34 -4.21
CA LYS A 126 3.71 -19.08 -3.63
C LYS A 126 4.02 -20.37 -4.40
N GLN A 127 3.01 -21.01 -4.98
CA GLN A 127 3.18 -22.26 -5.74
C GLN A 127 3.73 -22.01 -7.15
N ILE A 128 3.35 -20.90 -7.79
CA ILE A 128 3.66 -20.66 -9.20
C ILE A 128 4.80 -19.64 -9.43
N SER A 129 5.11 -18.81 -8.44
CA SER A 129 6.13 -17.76 -8.55
C SER A 129 7.53 -18.31 -8.31
N ASN A 130 8.46 -17.94 -9.18
CA ASN A 130 9.89 -18.19 -9.00
C ASN A 130 10.64 -16.98 -8.40
N VAL A 131 9.93 -15.89 -8.08
CA VAL A 131 10.46 -14.66 -7.48
C VAL A 131 9.68 -14.29 -6.19
N PRO A 132 10.25 -13.47 -5.29
CA PRO A 132 9.59 -12.94 -4.10
C PRO A 132 8.26 -12.26 -4.43
N ILE A 133 7.28 -12.45 -3.54
CA ILE A 133 5.96 -11.83 -3.65
C ILE A 133 5.90 -10.60 -2.76
N ILE A 134 5.57 -9.45 -3.33
CA ILE A 134 5.38 -8.19 -2.61
C ILE A 134 3.88 -8.03 -2.32
N GLY A 135 3.51 -8.08 -1.04
CA GLY A 135 2.22 -7.61 -0.56
C GLY A 135 2.21 -6.09 -0.41
N PHE A 136 1.04 -5.49 -0.26
CA PHE A 136 0.98 -4.05 -0.02
C PHE A 136 -0.26 -3.58 0.71
N ILE A 137 -0.15 -2.40 1.30
CA ILE A 137 -1.24 -1.63 1.92
C ILE A 137 -1.13 -0.15 1.56
N GLY A 138 -2.19 0.62 1.79
CA GLY A 138 -2.11 2.09 1.77
C GLY A 138 -1.42 2.64 2.99
N GLY A 139 -0.75 3.79 2.83
CA GLY A 139 -0.36 4.63 3.96
C GLY A 139 -1.58 5.29 4.59
N GLN A 140 -1.52 5.54 5.89
CA GLN A 140 -2.67 5.99 6.69
C GLN A 140 -3.28 7.27 6.16
N PHE A 141 -2.47 8.28 5.83
CA PHE A 141 -2.96 9.55 5.31
C PHE A 141 -3.69 9.38 3.97
N THR A 142 -3.09 8.62 3.05
CA THR A 142 -3.70 8.30 1.76
C THR A 142 -5.02 7.55 1.92
N PHE A 143 -5.07 6.54 2.80
CA PHE A 143 -6.28 5.75 3.03
C PHE A 143 -7.39 6.56 3.70
N VAL A 144 -7.07 7.32 4.75
CA VAL A 144 -8.01 8.24 5.42
C VAL A 144 -8.53 9.29 4.45
N SER A 145 -7.68 9.80 3.55
CA SER A 145 -8.10 10.76 2.54
C SER A 145 -9.17 10.19 1.61
N TYR A 146 -9.09 8.90 1.23
CA TYR A 146 -10.20 8.27 0.49
C TYR A 146 -11.48 8.26 1.30
N LEU A 147 -11.41 7.88 2.58
CA LEU A 147 -12.57 7.82 3.47
C LEU A 147 -13.25 9.19 3.68
N VAL A 148 -12.47 10.28 3.71
CA VAL A 148 -12.98 11.64 3.99
C VAL A 148 -13.39 12.37 2.70
N GLU A 149 -12.61 12.25 1.63
CA GLU A 149 -12.91 12.93 0.35
C GLU A 149 -13.88 12.13 -0.52
N GLY A 150 -13.88 10.82 -0.36
CA GLY A 150 -14.65 9.87 -1.15
C GLY A 150 -14.05 9.54 -2.53
N ARG A 151 -12.99 10.23 -2.94
CA ARG A 151 -12.28 10.01 -4.21
C ARG A 151 -10.93 10.71 -4.18
N SER A 152 -10.09 10.48 -5.20
CA SER A 152 -8.90 11.29 -5.41
C SER A 152 -9.27 12.76 -5.72
N THR A 153 -8.55 13.70 -5.11
CA THR A 153 -8.72 15.14 -5.34
C THR A 153 -7.36 15.83 -5.29
N ARG A 154 -7.27 17.05 -5.81
CA ARG A 154 -5.98 17.76 -5.92
C ARG A 154 -5.44 18.25 -4.57
N ASN A 155 -6.33 18.75 -3.71
CA ASN A 155 -5.94 19.56 -2.55
C ASN A 155 -6.28 18.93 -1.19
N PHE A 156 -7.12 17.90 -1.17
CA PHE A 156 -7.55 17.18 0.05
C PHE A 156 -8.06 18.13 1.15
N ILE A 157 -8.93 19.08 0.76
CA ILE A 157 -9.40 20.15 1.64
C ILE A 157 -10.18 19.60 2.83
N LYS A 158 -11.06 18.60 2.61
CA LYS A 158 -11.86 18.02 3.69
C LYS A 158 -10.97 17.23 4.65
N THR A 159 -10.02 16.45 4.11
CA THR A 159 -9.06 15.71 4.94
C THR A 159 -8.26 16.67 5.81
N LYS A 160 -7.69 17.73 5.23
CA LYS A 160 -6.92 18.72 5.99
C LYS A 160 -7.77 19.49 6.99
N PHE A 161 -9.02 19.81 6.64
CA PHE A 161 -9.94 20.47 7.56
C PHE A 161 -10.18 19.60 8.80
N LEU A 162 -10.49 18.31 8.61
CA LEU A 162 -10.66 17.34 9.69
C LEU A 162 -9.38 17.21 10.54
N MET A 163 -8.24 17.05 9.88
CA MET A 163 -6.93 16.91 10.53
C MET A 163 -6.59 18.11 11.43
N LEU A 164 -6.83 19.33 10.96
CA LEU A 164 -6.41 20.56 11.64
C LEU A 164 -7.43 21.10 12.64
N ASN A 165 -8.73 20.98 12.34
CA ASN A 165 -9.80 21.59 13.16
C ASN A 165 -10.45 20.59 14.12
N GLU A 166 -10.46 19.30 13.77
CA GLU A 166 -11.16 18.25 14.51
C GLU A 166 -10.17 17.19 15.01
N THR A 167 -9.08 17.64 15.65
CA THR A 167 -7.92 16.80 16.02
C THR A 167 -8.27 15.55 16.82
N LYS A 168 -9.31 15.58 17.67
CA LYS A 168 -9.78 14.40 18.41
C LYS A 168 -10.39 13.35 17.47
N ILE A 169 -11.19 13.79 16.50
CA ILE A 169 -11.80 12.93 15.50
C ILE A 169 -10.72 12.36 14.58
N TRP A 170 -9.77 13.21 14.15
CA TRP A 170 -8.61 12.80 13.38
C TRP A 170 -7.79 11.70 14.08
N ASN A 171 -7.44 11.92 15.35
CA ASN A 171 -6.64 10.96 16.10
C ASN A 171 -7.35 9.62 16.22
N TYR A 172 -8.65 9.63 16.56
CA TYR A 172 -9.44 8.40 16.65
C TYR A 172 -9.53 7.66 15.30
N LEU A 173 -9.72 8.41 14.21
CA LEU A 173 -9.72 7.84 12.87
C LEU A 173 -8.37 7.21 12.52
N MET A 174 -7.27 7.93 12.74
CA MET A 174 -5.92 7.45 12.46
C MET A 174 -5.56 6.22 13.28
N GLU A 175 -5.94 6.15 14.56
CA GLU A 175 -5.75 4.96 15.41
C GLU A 175 -6.48 3.75 14.82
N LYS A 176 -7.78 3.90 14.51
CA LYS A 176 -8.59 2.81 13.96
C LYS A 176 -8.10 2.34 12.59
N ILE A 177 -7.76 3.27 11.70
CA ILE A 177 -7.20 2.93 10.38
C ILE A 177 -5.83 2.26 10.52
N THR A 178 -4.98 2.75 11.42
CA THR A 178 -3.68 2.13 11.67
C THR A 178 -3.81 0.68 12.10
N GLU A 179 -4.73 0.38 13.02
CA GLU A 179 -4.95 -0.99 13.50
C GLU A 179 -5.51 -1.91 12.40
N ASN A 180 -6.49 -1.43 11.63
CA ASN A 180 -7.05 -2.20 10.51
C ASN A 180 -6.02 -2.47 9.41
N LEU A 181 -5.20 -1.47 9.05
CA LEU A 181 -4.14 -1.65 8.06
C LEU A 181 -3.02 -2.55 8.58
N PHE A 182 -2.69 -2.47 9.87
CA PHE A 182 -1.76 -3.41 10.52
C PHE A 182 -2.28 -4.85 10.43
N MET A 183 -3.53 -5.10 10.81
CA MET A 183 -4.12 -6.44 10.75
C MET A 183 -4.19 -6.98 9.32
N PHE A 184 -4.51 -6.14 8.34
CA PHE A 184 -4.52 -6.53 6.94
C PHE A 184 -3.10 -6.83 6.39
N ALA A 185 -2.10 -6.03 6.77
CA ALA A 185 -0.70 -6.29 6.43
C ALA A 185 -0.18 -7.57 7.08
N LYS A 186 -0.46 -7.76 8.38
CA LYS A 186 -0.16 -8.98 9.13
C LYS A 186 -0.75 -10.21 8.44
N TYR A 187 -2.02 -10.13 8.03
CA TYR A 187 -2.68 -11.22 7.31
C TYR A 187 -1.95 -11.59 6.01
N GLN A 188 -1.52 -10.60 5.21
CA GLN A 188 -0.72 -10.86 4.00
C GLN A 188 0.61 -11.55 4.33
N ILE A 189 1.31 -11.08 5.38
CA ILE A 189 2.58 -11.65 5.84
C ILE A 189 2.40 -13.11 6.28
N GLU A 190 1.38 -13.39 7.10
CA GLU A 190 1.08 -14.74 7.59
C GLU A 190 0.66 -15.70 6.46
N ASN A 191 0.11 -15.18 5.37
CA ASN A 191 -0.19 -15.96 4.16
C ASN A 191 1.00 -16.10 3.18
N GLY A 192 2.12 -15.44 3.45
CA GLY A 192 3.41 -15.74 2.81
C GLY A 192 3.96 -14.70 1.85
N VAL A 193 3.52 -13.44 1.89
CA VAL A 193 4.25 -12.39 1.15
C VAL A 193 5.67 -12.28 1.68
N ASP A 194 6.63 -12.10 0.78
CA ASP A 194 8.06 -12.08 1.07
C ASP A 194 8.59 -10.66 1.37
N ALA A 195 7.84 -9.62 0.99
CA ALA A 195 8.04 -8.21 1.34
C ALA A 195 6.68 -7.50 1.42
N LEU A 196 6.63 -6.37 2.14
CA LEU A 196 5.42 -5.56 2.23
C LEU A 196 5.71 -4.10 1.86
N GLN A 197 4.95 -3.54 0.93
CA GLN A 197 5.03 -2.13 0.57
C GLN A 197 3.86 -1.31 1.13
N ILE A 198 4.16 -0.16 1.73
CA ILE A 198 3.18 0.84 2.17
C ILE A 198 3.18 1.97 1.14
N PHE A 199 2.03 2.21 0.51
CA PHE A 199 1.86 3.27 -0.49
C PHE A 199 1.20 4.50 0.12
N ASP A 200 1.99 5.51 0.49
CA ASP A 200 1.46 6.79 0.96
C ASP A 200 1.54 7.87 -0.12
N SER A 201 0.74 7.65 -1.16
CA SER A 201 0.83 8.38 -2.42
C SER A 201 0.48 9.86 -2.31
N TRP A 202 -0.20 10.29 -1.24
CA TRP A 202 -0.77 11.63 -1.15
C TRP A 202 -0.16 12.52 -0.07
N ILE A 203 0.83 12.05 0.70
CA ILE A 203 1.45 12.87 1.75
C ILE A 203 2.16 14.11 1.22
N TYR A 204 2.49 14.15 -0.08
CA TYR A 204 3.14 15.30 -0.72
C TYR A 204 2.33 16.60 -0.62
N VAL A 205 1.04 16.52 -0.27
CA VAL A 205 0.20 17.70 -0.05
C VAL A 205 0.41 18.33 1.33
N LEU A 206 1.10 17.66 2.25
CA LEU A 206 1.36 18.12 3.60
C LEU A 206 2.70 18.88 3.71
N GLY A 207 2.76 19.81 4.66
CA GLY A 207 4.01 20.37 5.15
C GLY A 207 4.68 19.46 6.20
N SER A 208 5.96 19.72 6.50
CA SER A 208 6.73 18.96 7.50
C SER A 208 6.07 18.94 8.89
N TYR A 209 5.56 20.09 9.35
CA TYR A 209 4.84 20.17 10.62
C TYR A 209 3.59 19.29 10.64
N GLU A 210 2.79 19.36 9.57
CA GLU A 210 1.54 18.60 9.49
C GLU A 210 1.81 17.09 9.46
N PHE A 211 2.79 16.66 8.67
CA PHE A 211 3.20 15.26 8.61
C PHE A 211 3.73 14.76 9.94
N GLU A 212 4.65 15.51 10.57
CA GLU A 212 5.26 15.13 11.85
C GLU A 212 4.23 15.03 12.98
N MET A 213 3.26 15.95 13.02
CA MET A 213 2.27 15.98 14.10
C MET A 213 1.11 15.01 13.89
N TYR A 214 0.63 14.84 12.67
CA TYR A 214 -0.66 14.20 12.41
C TYR A 214 -0.56 12.85 11.69
N VAL A 215 0.58 12.50 11.12
CA VAL A 215 0.75 11.27 10.31
C VAL A 215 1.89 10.40 10.84
N LEU A 216 3.06 10.98 11.06
CA LEU A 216 4.28 10.26 11.41
C LEU A 216 4.14 9.36 12.65
N PRO A 217 3.50 9.76 13.77
CA PRO A 217 3.38 8.89 14.95
C PRO A 217 2.65 7.57 14.65
N TYR A 218 1.63 7.63 13.78
CA TYR A 218 0.87 6.46 13.35
C TYR A 218 1.68 5.56 12.41
N LEU A 219 2.46 6.18 11.52
CA LEU A 219 3.36 5.47 10.61
C LEU A 219 4.48 4.75 11.38
N GLU A 220 5.11 5.42 12.35
CA GLU A 220 6.12 4.83 13.24
C GLU A 220 5.56 3.62 14.00
N ASN A 221 4.34 3.75 14.55
CA ASN A 221 3.66 2.65 15.23
C ASN A 221 3.36 1.48 14.27
N LEU A 222 2.87 1.75 13.06
CA LEU A 222 2.58 0.70 12.07
C LEU A 222 3.86 -0.05 11.66
N ILE A 223 4.90 0.67 11.27
CA ILE A 223 6.15 0.07 10.80
C ILE A 223 6.83 -0.70 11.93
N SER A 224 6.91 -0.15 13.15
CA SER A 224 7.54 -0.83 14.28
C SER A 224 6.87 -2.18 14.60
N LYS A 225 5.53 -2.25 14.56
CA LYS A 225 4.80 -3.52 14.70
C LYS A 225 5.08 -4.49 13.55
N LEU A 226 5.12 -4.01 12.30
CA LEU A 226 5.36 -4.85 11.12
C LEU A 226 6.78 -5.42 11.06
N LYS A 227 7.79 -4.67 11.53
CA LYS A 227 9.18 -5.14 11.57
C LYS A 227 9.39 -6.36 12.46
N LEU A 228 8.49 -6.63 13.41
CA LEU A 228 8.55 -7.84 14.25
C LEU A 228 8.43 -9.14 13.43
N PHE A 229 7.84 -9.08 12.23
CA PHE A 229 7.66 -10.23 11.35
C PHE A 229 8.90 -10.55 10.48
N LYS A 230 9.94 -9.70 10.51
CA LYS A 230 11.20 -9.89 9.75
C LYS A 230 11.01 -10.04 8.23
N VAL A 231 9.94 -9.44 7.70
CA VAL A 231 9.69 -9.26 6.28
C VAL A 231 10.11 -7.83 5.92
N PRO A 232 10.88 -7.58 4.84
CA PRO A 232 11.28 -6.22 4.47
C PRO A 232 10.08 -5.30 4.27
N ILE A 233 10.09 -4.17 4.96
CA ILE A 233 9.06 -3.12 4.88
C ILE A 233 9.55 -2.01 3.96
N ILE A 234 8.82 -1.78 2.88
CA ILE A 234 9.09 -0.75 1.88
C ILE A 234 8.12 0.41 2.10
N TYR A 235 8.62 1.62 2.30
CA TYR A 235 7.77 2.81 2.39
C TYR A 235 7.88 3.63 1.11
N PHE A 236 6.78 3.72 0.37
CA PHE A 236 6.66 4.55 -0.83
C PHE A 236 5.94 5.86 -0.51
N SER A 237 6.53 6.96 -0.94
CA SER A 237 5.86 8.26 -0.92
C SER A 237 6.26 9.11 -2.12
N LEU A 238 5.37 10.03 -2.47
CA LEU A 238 5.62 11.06 -3.45
C LEU A 238 6.30 12.27 -2.80
N GLY A 239 7.30 12.86 -3.47
CA GLY A 239 8.05 14.04 -3.03
C GLY A 239 9.17 13.71 -2.06
N ASP A 240 9.70 14.76 -1.42
CA ASP A 240 10.85 14.68 -0.51
C ASP A 240 10.46 14.65 0.98
N LEU A 241 9.16 14.71 1.28
CA LEU A 241 8.67 14.94 2.64
C LEU A 241 9.10 13.83 3.60
N ALA A 242 8.84 12.56 3.24
CA ALA A 242 9.18 11.41 4.08
C ALA A 242 10.69 11.26 4.30
N ILE A 243 11.52 11.69 3.34
CA ILE A 243 12.98 11.58 3.42
C ILE A 243 13.52 12.42 4.58
N LYS A 244 12.87 13.54 4.90
CA LYS A 244 13.24 14.39 6.05
C LYS A 244 13.05 13.68 7.40
N PHE A 245 12.31 12.56 7.41
CA PHE A 245 11.99 11.77 8.59
C PHE A 245 12.44 10.31 8.45
N ILE A 246 13.42 10.03 7.59
CA ILE A 246 13.84 8.65 7.25
C ILE A 246 14.19 7.80 8.49
N ASP A 247 14.93 8.40 9.43
CA ASP A 247 15.37 7.74 10.69
C ASP A 247 14.18 7.41 11.60
N ARG A 248 13.17 8.27 11.60
CA ARG A 248 11.95 8.11 12.39
C ARG A 248 11.03 7.05 11.79
N ILE A 249 10.80 7.13 10.47
CA ILE A 249 9.97 6.16 9.74
C ILE A 249 10.57 4.74 9.84
N ASN A 250 11.89 4.61 9.76
CA ASN A 250 12.62 3.36 10.00
C ASN A 250 12.12 2.15 9.16
N ALA A 251 11.66 2.41 7.93
CA ALA A 251 11.41 1.36 6.94
C ALA A 251 12.75 0.73 6.48
N ASP A 252 12.72 -0.51 6.02
CA ASP A 252 13.93 -1.20 5.54
C ASP A 252 14.34 -0.68 4.16
N VAL A 253 13.36 -0.29 3.34
CA VAL A 253 13.57 0.30 2.01
C VAL A 253 12.68 1.53 1.84
N PHE A 254 13.24 2.62 1.31
CA PHE A 254 12.49 3.80 0.91
C PHE A 254 12.33 3.80 -0.61
N SER A 255 11.08 3.73 -1.06
CA SER A 255 10.74 3.87 -2.48
C SER A 255 10.41 5.34 -2.76
N ILE A 256 11.23 5.96 -3.59
CA ILE A 256 11.17 7.40 -3.90
C ILE A 256 10.72 7.60 -5.35
N ASP A 257 10.17 8.77 -5.65
CA ASP A 257 9.89 9.17 -7.02
C ASP A 257 11.05 9.92 -7.69
N TRP A 258 10.90 10.17 -8.99
CA TRP A 258 11.93 10.77 -9.85
C TRP A 258 12.32 12.21 -9.51
N ARG A 259 11.60 12.89 -8.60
CA ARG A 259 11.91 14.26 -8.15
C ARG A 259 13.00 14.27 -7.09
N VAL A 260 13.30 13.12 -6.49
CA VAL A 260 14.34 12.97 -5.49
C VAL A 260 15.62 12.48 -6.14
N ASP A 261 16.70 13.24 -5.99
CA ASP A 261 18.02 12.80 -6.42
C ASP A 261 18.60 11.79 -5.40
N ILE A 262 18.80 10.55 -5.85
CA ILE A 262 19.37 9.45 -5.05
C ILE A 262 20.73 9.84 -4.45
N SER A 263 21.52 10.69 -5.12
CA SER A 263 22.81 11.15 -4.62
C SER A 263 22.70 11.91 -3.30
N GLN A 264 21.56 12.55 -3.04
CA GLN A 264 21.29 13.29 -1.80
C GLN A 264 21.02 12.34 -0.63
N LEU A 265 20.48 11.14 -0.90
CA LEU A 265 20.18 10.14 0.12
C LEU A 265 21.44 9.49 0.70
N PHE A 266 22.46 9.25 -0.12
CA PHE A 266 23.74 8.69 0.34
C PHE A 266 24.51 9.60 1.32
N LYS A 267 24.16 10.89 1.38
CA LYS A 267 24.76 11.84 2.35
C LYS A 267 24.10 11.77 3.72
N ILE A 268 22.85 11.30 3.79
CA ILE A 268 22.07 11.19 5.04
C ILE A 268 22.58 10.00 5.86
N ASN A 269 22.85 8.85 5.23
CA ASN A 269 23.34 7.62 5.90
C ASN A 269 24.83 7.62 6.29
N LYS A 270 25.52 8.78 6.24
CA LYS A 270 26.94 8.91 6.63
C LYS A 270 27.15 9.66 7.95
N LYS A 271 26.08 9.98 8.68
CA LYS A 271 26.13 10.49 10.05
C LYS A 271 25.79 9.38 11.02
#